data_AF-A0A2N0AGD5-F1
#
_entry.id   AF-A0A2N0AGD5-F1
#
_cell.length_a   1.000
_cell.length_b   1.000
_cell.length_c   1.000
_cell.angle_alpha   90.00
_cell.angle_beta   90.00
_cell.angle_gamma   90.00
#
_symmetry.space_group_name_H-M   'P 1'
#
loop_
_entity.id
_entity.type
_entity.pdbx_description
1 polymer ?
#
loop_
_entity_poly.entity_id
_entity_poly.type
_entity_poly.pdbx_seq_one_letter_code
_entity_poly.pdbx_strand_id
1 'polypeptide(L)'
;MSRFLFLTFVFSFGILLAAEIKPKSTCNSLTDCEEKAGSTEIHRKKISLLSFGISEYASSATIRDLIPLYLKRVKSIILEANGETGYKGEIVLKVTHKPEYKMTQLKKAEEDISFLEANQNYLSKEESKELENLKVLLGESK
;
A
#
# COMPACT_ATOMS: atom_id res chain seq x y z
N MET A 1 7.84 52.72 28.71
CA MET A 1 6.72 52.23 27.88
C MET A 1 7.12 51.59 26.54
N SER A 2 8.41 51.42 26.20
CA SER A 2 8.80 50.91 24.86
C SER A 2 9.19 49.42 24.79
N ARG A 3 9.56 48.77 25.91
CA ARG A 3 10.09 47.38 25.90
C ARG A 3 9.04 46.28 26.07
N PHE A 4 7.93 46.56 26.74
CA PHE A 4 6.86 45.58 26.99
C PHE A 4 5.95 45.32 25.77
N LEU A 5 5.81 46.30 24.88
CA LEU A 5 5.03 46.17 23.64
C LEU A 5 5.73 45.31 22.59
N PHE A 6 7.07 45.27 22.60
CA PHE A 6 7.84 44.45 21.66
C PHE A 6 7.79 42.96 22.01
N LEU A 7 7.78 42.63 23.30
CA LEU A 7 7.71 41.24 23.78
C LEU A 7 6.33 40.59 23.55
N THR A 8 5.26 41.38 23.63
CA THR A 8 3.90 40.89 23.35
C THR A 8 3.68 40.66 21.85
N PHE A 9 4.26 41.49 20.98
CA PHE A 9 4.16 41.31 19.52
C PHE A 9 4.88 40.04 19.03
N VAL A 10 6.01 39.68 19.63
CA VAL A 10 6.78 38.47 19.25
C VAL A 10 6.10 37.19 19.75
N PHE A 11 5.44 37.20 20.90
CA PHE A 11 4.75 36.02 21.44
C PHE A 11 3.43 35.70 20.70
N SER A 12 2.73 36.72 20.17
CA SER A 12 1.48 36.52 19.43
C SER A 12 1.69 36.06 17.98
N PHE A 13 2.84 36.37 17.36
CA PHE A 13 3.15 35.97 15.98
C PHE A 13 3.93 34.66 15.87
N GLY A 14 4.61 34.21 16.94
CA GLY A 14 5.39 32.97 16.92
C GLY A 14 4.56 31.67 16.87
N ILE A 15 3.30 31.71 17.30
CA ILE A 15 2.43 30.52 17.39
C ILE A 15 1.69 30.25 16.07
N LEU A 16 1.55 31.25 15.20
CA LEU A 16 0.78 31.15 13.95
C LEU A 16 1.55 30.51 12.76
N LEU A 17 2.84 30.20 12.93
CA LEU A 17 3.67 29.61 11.87
C LEU A 17 3.91 28.10 12.03
N ALA A 18 3.23 27.44 12.96
CA ALA A 18 3.13 25.98 13.01
C ALA A 18 1.89 25.50 12.25
N ALA A 19 1.72 25.94 11.00
CA ALA A 19 0.84 25.22 10.08
C ALA A 19 1.54 23.89 9.76
N GLU A 20 1.22 22.84 10.53
CA GLU A 20 1.52 21.47 10.11
C GLU A 20 0.92 21.31 8.71
N ILE A 21 1.76 21.30 7.68
CA ILE A 21 1.38 20.79 6.37
C ILE A 21 1.18 19.31 6.60
N LYS A 22 0.01 18.91 7.10
CA LYS A 22 -0.38 17.51 7.14
C LYS A 22 -0.28 17.05 5.70
N PRO A 23 0.64 16.11 5.38
CA PRO A 23 0.74 15.60 4.03
C PRO A 23 -0.65 15.12 3.65
N LYS A 24 -1.13 15.56 2.48
CA LYS A 24 -2.46 15.18 1.97
C LYS A 24 -2.56 13.67 2.07
N SER A 25 -3.51 13.16 2.86
CA SER A 25 -3.58 11.73 3.14
C SER A 25 -3.67 10.96 1.81
N THR A 26 -2.84 9.93 1.68
CA THR A 26 -2.81 9.07 0.49
C THR A 26 -4.20 8.45 0.24
N CYS A 27 -4.88 8.08 1.33
CA CYS A 27 -6.27 7.68 1.43
C CYS A 27 -6.78 7.93 2.86
N ASN A 28 -8.10 7.88 3.06
CA ASN A 28 -8.77 8.22 4.32
C ASN A 28 -9.32 7.01 5.11
N SER A 29 -9.34 5.82 4.50
CA SER A 29 -9.80 4.56 5.10
C SER A 29 -9.26 3.37 4.31
N LEU A 30 -9.39 2.15 4.84
CA LEU A 30 -9.05 0.92 4.09
C LEU A 30 -9.77 0.84 2.75
N THR A 31 -11.08 1.06 2.75
CA THR A 31 -11.92 1.03 1.54
C THR A 31 -11.47 2.08 0.53
N ASP A 32 -11.18 3.31 0.96
CA ASP A 32 -10.67 4.36 0.06
C ASP A 32 -9.30 3.97 -0.53
N CYS A 33 -8.41 3.38 0.27
CA CYS A 33 -7.12 2.89 -0.24
C CYS A 33 -7.31 1.76 -1.27
N GLU A 34 -8.24 0.84 -1.02
CA GLU A 34 -8.55 -0.28 -1.90
C GLU A 34 -9.17 0.17 -3.22
N GLU A 35 -10.13 1.11 -3.18
CA GLU A 35 -10.77 1.69 -4.37
C GLU A 35 -9.77 2.48 -5.21
N LYS A 36 -8.92 3.30 -4.58
CA LYS A 36 -7.83 4.01 -5.28
C LYS A 36 -6.83 3.04 -5.89
N ALA A 37 -6.52 1.94 -5.21
CA ALA A 37 -5.66 0.91 -5.78
C ALA A 37 -6.34 0.19 -6.96
N GLY A 38 -7.65 -0.06 -6.88
CA GLY A 38 -8.43 -0.69 -7.96
C GLY A 38 -8.52 0.17 -9.22
N SER A 39 -8.60 1.49 -9.07
CA SER A 39 -8.64 2.47 -10.18
C SER A 39 -7.25 2.85 -10.71
N THR A 40 -6.19 2.52 -9.97
CA THR A 40 -4.82 2.70 -10.44
C THR A 40 -4.47 1.58 -11.41
N GLU A 41 -3.69 1.86 -12.46
CA GLU A 41 -3.17 0.81 -13.35
C GLU A 41 -1.82 0.27 -12.86
N ILE A 42 -0.91 1.19 -12.54
CA ILE A 42 0.49 0.93 -12.23
C ILE A 42 0.67 0.12 -10.94
N HIS A 43 1.28 -1.07 -11.04
CA HIS A 43 1.43 -1.99 -9.92
C HIS A 43 2.19 -1.37 -8.75
N ARG A 44 3.33 -0.72 -8.99
CA ARG A 44 4.07 0.02 -7.94
C ARG A 44 3.20 0.96 -7.12
N LYS A 45 2.28 1.68 -7.78
CA LYS A 45 1.40 2.64 -7.11
C LYS A 45 0.28 1.92 -6.34
N LYS A 46 -0.26 0.82 -6.88
CA LYS A 46 -1.19 -0.06 -6.13
C LYS A 46 -0.56 -0.56 -4.84
N ILE A 47 0.66 -1.09 -4.91
CA ILE A 47 1.40 -1.60 -3.75
C ILE A 47 1.54 -0.50 -2.70
N SER A 48 1.90 0.73 -3.10
CA SER A 48 2.02 1.87 -2.20
C SER A 48 0.69 2.22 -1.52
N LEU A 49 -0.42 2.25 -2.26
CA LEU A 49 -1.76 2.56 -1.71
C LEU A 49 -2.22 1.50 -0.71
N LEU A 50 -2.11 0.22 -1.09
CA LEU A 50 -2.51 -0.91 -0.26
C LEU A 50 -1.62 -1.02 0.99
N SER A 51 -0.31 -0.78 0.84
CA SER A 51 0.61 -0.81 1.98
C SER A 51 0.32 0.30 2.97
N PHE A 52 0.02 1.52 2.49
CA PHE A 52 -0.39 2.62 3.35
C PHE A 52 -1.70 2.27 4.09
N GLY A 53 -2.70 1.75 3.38
CA GLY A 53 -3.97 1.36 4.00
C GLY A 53 -3.79 0.32 5.10
N ILE A 54 -3.02 -0.72 4.84
CA ILE A 54 -2.72 -1.77 5.82
C ILE A 54 -1.92 -1.18 6.99
N SER A 55 -0.89 -0.37 6.77
CA SER A 55 -0.07 0.16 7.87
C SER A 55 -0.84 1.14 8.77
N GLU A 56 -1.71 1.96 8.19
CA GLU A 56 -2.41 3.03 8.91
C GLU A 56 -3.67 2.53 9.60
N TYR A 57 -4.44 1.65 8.96
CA TYR A 57 -5.81 1.34 9.38
C TYR A 57 -6.03 -0.10 9.87
N ALA A 58 -5.04 -1.00 9.74
CA ALA A 58 -5.24 -2.42 10.10
C ALA A 58 -5.49 -2.65 11.59
N SER A 59 -4.97 -1.81 12.48
CA SER A 59 -5.15 -1.95 13.94
C SER A 59 -6.61 -1.83 14.39
N SER A 60 -7.43 -1.12 13.61
CA SER A 60 -8.85 -0.89 13.87
C SER A 60 -9.79 -1.70 12.96
N ALA A 61 -9.24 -2.53 12.08
CA ALA A 61 -9.99 -3.24 11.06
C ALA A 61 -10.25 -4.69 11.43
N THR A 62 -11.32 -5.27 10.88
CA THR A 62 -11.53 -6.71 11.00
C THR A 62 -10.58 -7.45 10.05
N ILE A 63 -10.24 -8.70 10.37
CA ILE A 63 -9.45 -9.54 9.45
C ILE A 63 -10.14 -9.66 8.08
N ARG A 64 -11.47 -9.78 8.06
CA ARG A 64 -12.25 -9.89 6.82
C ARG A 64 -12.03 -8.69 5.89
N ASP A 65 -11.96 -7.48 6.45
CA ASP A 65 -11.73 -6.25 5.70
C ASP A 65 -10.30 -6.16 5.14
N LEU A 66 -9.34 -6.86 5.78
CA LEU A 66 -7.95 -6.89 5.34
C LEU A 66 -7.70 -7.89 4.20
N ILE A 67 -8.46 -9.00 4.15
CA ILE A 67 -8.27 -10.06 3.15
C ILE A 67 -8.17 -9.52 1.70
N PRO A 68 -9.11 -8.68 1.21
CA PRO A 68 -9.05 -8.17 -0.16
C PRO A 68 -7.81 -7.32 -0.46
N LEU A 69 -7.34 -6.54 0.53
CA LEU A 69 -6.16 -5.71 0.37
C LEU A 69 -4.90 -6.56 0.25
N TYR A 70 -4.75 -7.58 1.09
CA TYR A 70 -3.61 -8.50 1.03
C TYR A 70 -3.60 -9.28 -0.29
N LEU A 71 -4.72 -9.84 -0.74
CA LEU A 71 -4.81 -10.53 -2.04
C LEU A 71 -4.38 -9.62 -3.21
N LYS A 72 -4.92 -8.40 -3.27
CA LYS A 72 -4.57 -7.40 -4.30
C LYS A 72 -3.10 -6.97 -4.21
N ARG A 73 -2.55 -6.88 -3.00
CA ARG A 73 -1.16 -6.47 -2.76
C ARG A 73 -0.20 -7.56 -3.21
N VAL A 74 -0.41 -8.81 -2.80
CA VAL A 74 0.37 -9.98 -3.25
C VAL A 74 0.45 -10.00 -4.77
N LYS A 75 -0.71 -9.95 -5.43
CA LYS A 75 -0.79 -9.96 -6.89
C LYS A 75 0.04 -8.84 -7.51
N SER A 76 -0.13 -7.61 -7.03
CA SER A 76 0.59 -6.46 -7.59
C SER A 76 2.10 -6.54 -7.32
N ILE A 77 2.51 -7.04 -6.16
CA ILE A 77 3.93 -7.26 -5.81
C ILE A 77 4.57 -8.26 -6.76
N ILE A 78 3.93 -9.41 -7.00
CA ILE A 78 4.48 -10.46 -7.87
C ILE A 78 4.63 -9.94 -9.31
N LEU A 79 3.60 -9.29 -9.84
CA LEU A 79 3.61 -8.76 -11.21
C LEU A 79 4.68 -7.66 -11.37
N GLU A 80 4.75 -6.70 -10.44
CA GLU A 80 5.79 -5.67 -10.43
C GLU A 80 7.19 -6.29 -10.34
N ALA A 81 7.40 -7.27 -9.46
CA ALA A 81 8.69 -7.93 -9.29
C ALA A 81 9.16 -8.65 -10.56
N ASN A 82 8.23 -9.16 -11.37
CA ASN A 82 8.49 -9.77 -12.67
C ASN A 82 8.62 -8.75 -13.82
N GLY A 83 8.54 -7.46 -13.51
CA GLY A 83 8.72 -6.40 -14.49
C GLY A 83 7.46 -5.99 -15.22
N GLU A 84 6.29 -6.48 -14.82
CA GLU A 84 5.03 -5.97 -15.33
C GLU A 84 4.71 -4.65 -14.63
N THR A 85 4.50 -3.59 -15.42
CA THR A 85 4.21 -2.27 -14.86
C THR A 85 2.73 -2.06 -14.57
N GLY A 86 1.85 -2.81 -15.24
CA GLY A 86 0.40 -2.63 -15.21
C GLY A 86 -0.10 -1.52 -16.15
N TYR A 87 0.79 -0.85 -16.88
CA TYR A 87 0.43 0.15 -17.89
C TYR A 87 -0.33 -0.50 -19.06
N LYS A 88 -1.51 0.04 -19.40
CA LYS A 88 -2.39 -0.49 -20.45
C LYS A 88 -2.52 0.42 -21.68
N GLY A 89 -1.56 1.32 -21.91
CA GLY A 89 -1.52 2.11 -23.14
C GLY A 89 -1.23 1.25 -24.38
N GLU A 90 -1.03 1.90 -25.53
CA GLU A 90 -0.82 1.23 -26.82
C GLU A 90 0.40 0.28 -26.84
N ILE A 91 1.35 0.50 -25.94
CA ILE A 91 2.56 -0.32 -25.79
C ILE A 91 2.61 -0.87 -24.37
N VAL A 92 2.81 -2.18 -24.23
CA VAL A 92 3.05 -2.82 -22.93
C VAL A 92 4.46 -2.49 -22.45
N LEU A 93 4.55 -1.75 -21.35
CA LEU A 93 5.82 -1.40 -20.73
C LEU A 93 6.25 -2.52 -19.77
N LYS A 94 7.42 -3.11 -20.05
CA LYS A 94 8.11 -4.04 -19.14
C LYS A 94 9.38 -3.41 -18.59
N VAL A 95 9.68 -3.70 -17.33
CA VAL A 95 10.84 -3.17 -16.62
C VAL A 95 11.70 -4.33 -16.12
N THR A 96 13.00 -4.28 -16.38
CA THR A 96 13.93 -5.24 -15.77
C THR A 96 14.42 -4.69 -14.44
N HIS A 97 14.09 -5.37 -13.35
CA HIS A 97 14.56 -5.01 -12.02
C HIS A 97 15.91 -5.67 -11.69
N LYS A 98 16.65 -5.04 -10.79
CA LYS A 98 17.82 -5.69 -10.18
C LYS A 98 17.38 -6.93 -9.39
N PRO A 99 18.18 -8.02 -9.38
CA PRO A 99 17.84 -9.24 -8.66
C PRO A 99 17.50 -9.00 -7.18
N GLU A 100 18.23 -8.12 -6.50
CA GLU A 100 18.03 -7.83 -5.08
C GLU A 100 16.68 -7.16 -4.82
N TYR A 101 16.25 -6.29 -5.73
CA TYR A 101 14.93 -5.66 -5.67
C TYR A 101 13.84 -6.72 -5.85
N LYS A 102 13.95 -7.56 -6.88
CA LYS A 102 12.99 -8.63 -7.16
C LYS A 102 12.84 -9.54 -5.93
N MET A 103 13.94 -10.03 -5.38
CA MET A 103 13.93 -10.89 -4.18
C MET A 103 13.28 -10.21 -2.98
N THR A 104 13.57 -8.92 -2.76
CA THR A 104 12.95 -8.16 -1.66
C THR A 104 11.44 -8.02 -1.84
N GLN A 105 10.96 -7.83 -3.07
CA GLN A 105 9.52 -7.76 -3.34
C GLN A 105 8.86 -9.13 -3.16
N LEU A 106 9.44 -10.19 -3.71
CA LEU A 106 8.88 -11.54 -3.56
C LEU A 106 8.80 -11.99 -2.10
N LYS A 107 9.77 -11.61 -1.26
CA LYS A 107 9.69 -11.84 0.19
C LYS A 107 8.48 -11.15 0.83
N LYS A 108 8.14 -9.94 0.42
CA LYS A 108 6.93 -9.26 0.91
C LYS A 108 5.65 -9.98 0.47
N ALA A 109 5.63 -10.53 -0.74
CA ALA A 109 4.52 -11.37 -1.19
C ALA A 109 4.40 -12.66 -0.37
N GLU A 110 5.52 -13.28 0.06
CA GLU A 110 5.51 -14.43 0.97
C GLU A 110 4.93 -14.08 2.34
N GLU A 111 5.31 -12.92 2.90
CA GLU A 111 4.80 -12.42 4.18
C GLU A 111 3.28 -12.20 4.10
N ASP A 112 2.80 -11.64 2.99
CA ASP A 112 1.37 -11.44 2.75
C ASP A 112 0.60 -12.76 2.55
N ILE A 113 1.17 -13.73 1.82
CA ILE A 113 0.59 -15.07 1.69
C ILE A 113 0.53 -15.76 3.05
N SER A 114 1.59 -15.64 3.87
CA SER A 114 1.61 -16.22 5.21
C SER A 114 0.50 -15.64 6.10
N PHE A 115 0.23 -14.34 5.99
CA PHE A 115 -0.91 -13.72 6.67
C PHE A 115 -2.25 -14.30 6.19
N LEU A 116 -2.44 -14.46 4.88
CA LEU A 116 -3.67 -15.02 4.31
C LEU A 116 -3.86 -16.50 4.71
N GLU A 117 -2.77 -17.28 4.74
CA GLU A 117 -2.78 -18.67 5.16
C GLU A 117 -3.13 -18.83 6.64
N ALA A 118 -2.58 -17.98 7.52
CA ALA A 118 -2.94 -17.96 8.94
C ALA A 118 -4.40 -17.60 9.20
N ASN A 119 -5.07 -16.97 8.23
CA ASN A 119 -6.44 -16.47 8.34
C ASN A 119 -7.41 -17.13 7.35
N GLN A 120 -7.10 -18.33 6.83
CA GLN A 120 -7.90 -19.07 5.84
C GLN A 120 -9.40 -19.19 6.18
N ASN A 121 -9.74 -19.29 7.47
CA ASN A 121 -11.13 -19.38 7.92
C ASN A 121 -11.99 -18.15 7.57
N TYR A 122 -11.37 -17.01 7.23
CA TYR A 122 -12.05 -15.78 6.84
C TYR A 122 -12.15 -15.59 5.33
N LEU A 123 -11.55 -16.48 4.54
CA LEU A 123 -11.59 -16.41 3.08
C LEU A 123 -12.88 -17.05 2.57
N SER A 124 -13.53 -16.38 1.62
CA SER A 124 -14.53 -17.02 0.76
C SER A 124 -13.89 -18.11 -0.11
N LYS A 125 -14.73 -18.90 -0.77
CA LYS A 125 -14.28 -19.95 -1.69
C LYS A 125 -13.50 -19.36 -2.87
N GLU A 126 -13.95 -18.22 -3.38
CA GLU A 126 -13.34 -17.49 -4.47
C GLU A 126 -11.97 -16.93 -4.06
N GLU A 127 -11.88 -16.32 -2.87
CA GLU A 127 -10.63 -15.80 -2.32
C GLU A 127 -9.62 -16.93 -2.00
N SER A 128 -10.10 -18.07 -1.50
CA SER A 128 -9.26 -19.26 -1.29
C SER A 128 -8.67 -19.77 -2.61
N LYS A 129 -9.47 -19.79 -3.67
CA LYS A 129 -8.97 -20.14 -5.01
C LYS A 129 -7.97 -19.10 -5.54
N GLU A 130 -8.21 -17.82 -5.31
CA GLU A 130 -7.27 -16.76 -5.68
C GLU A 130 -5.94 -16.91 -4.94
N LEU A 131 -5.96 -17.19 -3.63
CA LEU A 131 -4.75 -17.45 -2.84
C LEU A 131 -3.91 -18.58 -3.42
N GLU A 132 -4.53 -19.72 -3.79
CA GLU A 132 -3.80 -20.83 -4.38
C GLU A 132 -3.19 -20.47 -5.75
N ASN A 133 -3.90 -19.69 -6.58
CA ASN A 133 -3.32 -19.18 -7.83
C ASN A 133 -2.13 -18.25 -7.58
N LEU A 134 -2.19 -17.40 -6.55
CA LEU A 134 -1.10 -16.49 -6.20
C LEU A 134 0.13 -17.24 -5.68
N LYS A 135 -0.07 -18.36 -4.96
CA LYS A 135 1.02 -19.24 -4.52
C LYS A 135 1.74 -19.88 -5.70
N VAL A 136 0.99 -20.36 -6.70
CA VAL A 136 1.57 -20.89 -7.95
C VAL A 136 2.36 -19.78 -8.66
N LEU A 137 1.77 -18.61 -8.86
CA LEU A 137 2.41 -17.49 -9.53
C LEU A 137 3.69 -17.04 -8.81
N LEU A 138 3.69 -17.00 -7.48
CA LEU A 138 4.88 -16.69 -6.68
C LEU A 138 5.97 -17.76 -6.87
N GLY A 139 5.60 -19.04 -6.92
CA GLY A 139 6.51 -20.15 -7.18
C GLY A 139 7.21 -20.04 -8.54
N GLU A 140 6.47 -19.66 -9.59
CA GLU A 140 7.00 -19.44 -10.94
C GLU A 140 7.88 -18.18 -11.05
N SER A 141 7.76 -17.26 -10.10
CA SER A 141 8.46 -15.98 -10.11
C SER A 141 9.85 -16.01 -9.48
N LYS A 142 10.17 -17.06 -8.72
CA LYS A 142 11.48 -17.23 -8.05
C LYS A 142 12.51 -17.80 -9.00
#